data_AF-A0A9P5JSW6-F1
#
_entry.id   AF-A0A9P5JSW6-F1
#
_cell.length_a   1.000
_cell.length_b   1.000
_cell.length_c   1.000
_cell.angle_alpha   90.00
_cell.angle_beta   90.00
_cell.angle_gamma   90.00
#
_symmetry.space_group_name_H-M   'P 1'
#
loop_
_entity.id
_entity.type
_entity.pdbx_description
1 polymer ?
#
loop_
_entity_poly.entity_id
_entity_poly.type
_entity_poly.pdbx_seq_one_letter_code
_entity_poly.pdbx_strand_id
1 'polypeptide(L)'
;LDKTQIQPGLNQNGQAVAEAGQVPSLTSQNNFINFCATQTGVPLTNGEQIKTGSCNPTIMGRIIQTDKMVSSKFVSPKNLDTVPANTNFTITMAISNMVTGNFVNANANYYAAPCQVDGSGTVIGHSHIVVEEMTSLTQTAVTNPNVFAFFKGLNAAAVGGQLSATVAGGLAAGVYRIASINTCSNHQPVMMAVAQHGSVDDMIYITVK
;
A
#
# COMPACT_ATOMS: atom_id res chain seq x y z
N LEU A 1 -8.95 -4.68 28.60
CA LEU A 1 -8.67 -5.53 27.42
C LEU A 1 -9.55 -6.76 27.55
N ASP A 2 -10.30 -7.10 26.50
CA ASP A 2 -10.94 -8.41 26.44
C ASP A 2 -9.86 -9.49 26.30
N LYS A 3 -9.82 -10.44 27.24
CA LYS A 3 -8.80 -11.49 27.26
C LYS A 3 -8.87 -12.43 26.06
N THR A 4 -10.04 -12.55 25.42
CA THR A 4 -10.21 -13.37 24.21
C THR A 4 -9.38 -12.87 23.03
N GLN A 5 -8.97 -11.61 23.05
CA GLN A 5 -8.21 -10.98 21.99
C GLN A 5 -6.69 -11.14 22.16
N ILE A 6 -6.22 -11.61 23.32
CA ILE A 6 -4.78 -11.81 23.58
C ILE A 6 -4.26 -12.93 22.68
N GLN A 7 -3.16 -12.67 21.98
CA GLN A 7 -2.51 -13.61 21.07
C GLN A 7 -1.36 -14.31 21.82
N PRO A 8 -1.58 -15.52 22.37
CA PRO A 8 -0.57 -16.18 23.21
C PRO A 8 0.72 -16.52 22.44
N GLY A 9 0.66 -16.63 21.11
CA GLY A 9 1.84 -16.83 20.27
C GLY A 9 2.86 -15.69 20.38
N LEU A 10 2.43 -14.48 20.75
CA LEU A 10 3.33 -13.33 20.94
C LEU A 10 4.18 -13.42 22.20
N ASN A 11 3.98 -14.43 23.06
CA ASN A 11 4.87 -14.70 24.19
C ASN A 11 6.18 -15.41 23.77
N GLN A 12 6.28 -15.82 22.51
CA GLN A 12 7.42 -16.53 21.96
C GLN A 12 8.11 -15.67 20.92
N ASN A 13 9.44 -15.67 20.92
CA ASN A 13 10.25 -14.89 19.98
C ASN A 13 10.54 -15.62 18.66
N GLY A 14 9.92 -16.79 18.45
CA GLY A 14 10.09 -17.60 17.23
C GLY A 14 11.38 -18.43 17.15
N GLN A 15 12.16 -18.51 18.23
CA GLN A 15 13.48 -19.16 18.26
C GLN A 15 13.49 -20.55 18.91
N ALA A 16 12.34 -21.19 19.08
CA ALA A 16 12.26 -22.54 19.65
C ALA A 16 12.94 -23.59 18.75
N VAL A 17 12.87 -23.38 17.42
CA VAL A 17 13.66 -24.08 16.40
C VAL A 17 14.24 -23.00 15.49
N ALA A 18 15.47 -22.61 15.74
CA ALA A 18 16.11 -21.50 15.04
C ALA A 18 16.63 -21.92 13.65
N GLU A 19 16.36 -21.10 12.64
CA GLU A 19 17.03 -21.19 11.33
C GLU A 19 18.29 -20.32 11.30
N ALA A 20 19.25 -20.68 10.43
CA ALA A 20 20.50 -19.93 10.31
C ALA A 20 20.23 -18.48 9.88
N GLY A 21 20.67 -17.52 10.69
CA GLY A 21 20.46 -16.08 10.44
C GLY A 21 19.13 -15.51 10.94
N GLN A 22 18.25 -16.32 11.55
CA GLN A 22 17.00 -15.85 12.12
C GLN A 22 17.24 -15.02 13.39
N VAL A 23 16.63 -13.84 13.49
CA VAL A 23 16.68 -12.99 14.70
C VAL A 23 15.43 -13.18 15.58
N PRO A 24 15.52 -13.05 16.92
CA PRO A 24 14.36 -13.16 17.80
C PRO A 24 13.37 -12.01 17.56
N SER A 25 12.08 -12.33 17.53
CA SER A 25 11.01 -11.32 17.56
C SER A 25 10.88 -10.70 18.95
N LEU A 26 10.32 -9.49 19.02
CA LEU A 26 9.80 -8.94 20.28
C LEU A 26 8.67 -9.83 20.81
N THR A 27 8.48 -9.83 22.12
CA THR A 27 7.40 -10.58 22.78
C THR A 27 6.46 -9.66 23.56
N SER A 28 5.20 -10.08 23.71
CA SER A 28 4.19 -9.36 24.46
C SER A 28 3.09 -10.29 24.99
N GLN A 29 2.70 -10.05 26.24
CA GLN A 29 1.56 -10.72 26.88
C GLN A 29 0.23 -10.01 26.64
N ASN A 30 0.23 -8.86 25.97
CA ASN A 30 -0.93 -7.98 25.81
C ASN A 30 -1.02 -7.34 24.41
N ASN A 31 -0.51 -8.05 23.40
CA ASN A 31 -0.53 -7.63 21.98
C ASN A 31 0.06 -6.24 21.74
N PHE A 32 1.11 -5.88 22.48
CA PHE A 32 1.81 -4.62 22.30
C PHE A 32 0.93 -3.36 22.46
N ILE A 33 -0.17 -3.45 23.23
CA ILE A 33 -1.13 -2.34 23.39
C ILE A 33 -0.48 -1.02 23.86
N ASN A 34 0.64 -1.12 24.58
CA ASN A 34 1.41 0.03 25.08
C ASN A 34 2.71 0.27 24.31
N PHE A 35 2.91 -0.31 23.12
CA PHE A 35 4.15 -0.18 22.37
C PHE A 35 4.50 1.28 22.09
N CYS A 36 3.54 2.10 21.67
CA CYS A 36 3.82 3.52 21.43
C CYS A 36 4.25 4.29 22.69
N ALA A 37 3.86 3.85 23.89
CA ALA A 37 4.32 4.45 25.13
C ALA A 37 5.81 4.21 25.41
N THR A 38 6.44 3.23 24.75
CA THR A 38 7.88 2.98 24.85
C THR A 38 8.71 3.83 23.87
N GLN A 39 8.04 4.56 22.96
CA GLN A 39 8.68 5.37 21.91
C GLN A 39 8.82 6.83 22.39
N THR A 40 9.81 7.09 23.25
CA THR A 40 10.04 8.42 23.84
C THR A 40 10.21 9.51 22.77
N GLY A 41 9.42 10.57 22.86
CA GLY A 41 9.49 11.70 21.93
C GLY A 41 8.84 11.46 20.56
N VAL A 42 8.20 10.31 20.35
CA VAL A 42 7.48 10.00 19.11
C VAL A 42 5.98 10.29 19.30
N PRO A 43 5.39 11.23 18.54
CA PRO A 43 3.97 11.56 18.67
C PRO A 43 3.07 10.40 18.18
N LEU A 44 1.82 10.38 18.63
CA LEU A 44 0.82 9.42 18.12
C LEU A 44 0.23 9.90 16.79
N THR A 45 0.01 9.00 15.83
CA THR A 45 -0.52 9.36 14.49
C THR A 45 -1.87 10.08 14.55
N ASN A 46 -2.76 9.65 15.45
CA ASN A 46 -4.07 10.29 15.75
C ASN A 46 -4.89 10.77 14.54
N GLY A 47 -4.87 10.03 13.43
CA GLY A 47 -5.64 10.35 12.22
C GLY A 47 -5.02 11.40 11.30
N GLU A 48 -3.84 11.94 11.62
CA GLU A 48 -3.17 12.96 10.84
C GLU A 48 -1.89 12.43 10.19
N GLN A 49 -1.50 13.05 9.07
CA GLN A 49 -0.21 12.79 8.43
C GLN A 49 0.90 13.57 9.15
N ILE A 50 1.49 12.97 10.18
CA ILE A 50 2.62 13.54 10.92
C ILE A 50 3.92 13.31 10.14
N LYS A 51 4.34 14.32 9.36
CA LYS A 51 5.48 14.24 8.44
C LYS A 51 6.84 14.00 9.12
N THR A 52 6.95 14.30 10.41
CA THR A 52 8.15 14.04 11.23
C THR A 52 8.24 12.60 11.74
N GLY A 53 7.27 11.75 11.40
CA GLY A 53 7.13 10.40 11.96
C GLY A 53 6.22 10.37 13.18
N SER A 54 5.58 9.23 13.41
CA SER A 54 4.67 8.99 14.53
C SER A 54 4.55 7.50 14.84
N CYS A 55 3.97 7.15 15.99
CA CYS A 55 3.60 5.79 16.35
C CYS A 55 2.07 5.63 16.32
N ASN A 56 1.59 4.57 15.67
CA ASN A 56 0.15 4.31 15.60
C ASN A 56 -0.24 3.16 16.53
N PRO A 57 -1.04 3.39 17.58
CA PRO A 57 -1.55 2.34 18.46
C PRO A 57 -2.74 1.57 17.85
N THR A 58 -3.27 2.02 16.72
CA THR A 58 -4.38 1.36 16.03
C THR A 58 -3.90 0.02 15.45
N ILE A 59 -4.61 -1.07 15.76
CA ILE A 59 -4.27 -2.39 15.22
C ILE A 59 -4.40 -2.44 13.69
N MET A 60 -3.62 -3.32 13.05
CA MET A 60 -3.62 -3.47 11.58
C MET A 60 -4.99 -3.88 11.02
N GLY A 61 -5.75 -4.71 11.75
CA GLY A 61 -7.06 -5.22 11.34
C GLY A 61 -6.98 -6.54 10.61
N ARG A 62 -7.85 -6.72 9.62
CA ARG A 62 -8.01 -7.99 8.89
C ARG A 62 -6.78 -8.29 8.02
N ILE A 63 -6.32 -9.53 8.12
CA ILE A 63 -5.32 -10.12 7.22
C ILE A 63 -6.07 -10.92 6.16
N ILE A 64 -5.70 -10.73 4.89
CA ILE A 64 -6.45 -11.25 3.74
C ILE A 64 -6.04 -12.69 3.43
N GLN A 65 -7.05 -13.57 3.42
CA GLN A 65 -6.88 -15.01 3.16
C GLN A 65 -6.42 -15.28 1.73
N THR A 66 -5.79 -16.45 1.52
CA THR A 66 -5.07 -16.80 0.29
C THR A 66 -5.96 -16.79 -0.97
N ASP A 67 -7.22 -17.18 -0.88
CA ASP A 67 -8.19 -17.16 -1.99
C ASP A 67 -8.80 -15.77 -2.26
N LYS A 68 -8.48 -14.77 -1.43
CA LYS A 68 -8.92 -13.36 -1.55
C LYS A 68 -7.76 -12.39 -1.69
N MET A 69 -6.55 -12.86 -1.95
CA MET A 69 -5.40 -11.98 -2.14
C MET A 69 -5.66 -10.97 -3.26
N VAL A 70 -5.41 -9.71 -2.96
CA VAL A 70 -5.48 -8.60 -3.93
C VAL A 70 -4.40 -8.79 -4.98
N SER A 71 -4.75 -8.50 -6.22
CA SER A 71 -3.80 -8.43 -7.34
C SER A 71 -4.20 -7.30 -8.25
N SER A 72 -3.21 -6.56 -8.76
CA SER A 72 -3.41 -5.52 -9.75
C SER A 72 -2.45 -5.66 -10.92
N LYS A 73 -2.84 -5.15 -12.09
CA LYS A 73 -1.98 -5.09 -13.27
C LYS A 73 -2.31 -3.87 -14.13
N PHE A 74 -1.30 -3.08 -14.50
CA PHE A 74 -1.47 -1.99 -15.46
C PHE A 74 -1.83 -2.56 -16.84
N VAL A 75 -2.92 -2.04 -17.41
CA VAL A 75 -3.48 -2.40 -18.72
C VAL A 75 -3.02 -1.42 -19.79
N SER A 76 -3.00 -0.12 -19.44
CA SER A 76 -2.57 0.97 -20.31
C SER A 76 -1.95 2.07 -19.45
N PRO A 77 -0.81 2.67 -19.84
CA PRO A 77 0.11 2.13 -20.84
C PRO A 77 0.59 0.72 -20.44
N LYS A 78 1.09 -0.06 -21.39
CA LYS A 78 1.75 -1.34 -21.12
C LYS A 78 3.20 -1.09 -20.70
N ASN A 79 3.81 -2.11 -20.13
CA ASN A 79 5.24 -2.05 -19.81
C ASN A 79 6.07 -1.84 -21.10
N LEU A 80 7.00 -0.90 -21.03
CA LEU A 80 7.87 -0.43 -22.10
C LEU A 80 7.18 0.33 -23.24
N ASP A 81 5.92 0.74 -23.05
CA ASP A 81 5.25 1.57 -24.05
C ASP A 81 5.93 2.94 -24.18
N THR A 82 5.76 3.52 -25.37
CA THR A 82 6.04 4.93 -25.62
C THR A 82 4.73 5.71 -25.63
N VAL A 83 4.66 6.81 -24.87
CA VAL A 83 3.53 7.73 -24.89
C VAL A 83 3.97 9.13 -25.35
N PRO A 84 3.11 9.93 -26.01
CA PRO A 84 3.48 11.25 -26.49
C PRO A 84 3.78 12.22 -25.34
N ALA A 85 4.86 13.00 -25.48
CA ALA A 85 5.17 14.05 -24.52
C ALA A 85 4.09 15.15 -24.48
N ASN A 86 3.87 15.71 -23.28
CA ASN A 86 2.98 16.84 -23.01
C ASN A 86 1.55 16.68 -23.58
N THR A 87 1.08 15.44 -23.67
CA THR A 87 -0.22 15.09 -24.23
C THR A 87 -1.00 14.25 -23.22
N ASN A 88 -2.30 14.51 -23.09
CA ASN A 88 -3.17 13.71 -22.23
C ASN A 88 -3.07 12.22 -22.58
N PHE A 89 -2.89 11.39 -21.56
CA PHE A 89 -3.09 9.94 -21.67
C PHE A 89 -3.80 9.43 -20.42
N THR A 90 -4.34 8.21 -20.50
CA THR A 90 -5.04 7.58 -19.39
C THR A 90 -4.26 6.36 -18.93
N ILE A 91 -3.96 6.33 -17.63
CA ILE A 91 -3.45 5.14 -16.95
C ILE A 91 -4.67 4.32 -16.51
N THR A 92 -4.65 3.04 -16.82
CA THR A 92 -5.70 2.07 -16.50
C THR A 92 -5.07 0.85 -15.87
N MET A 93 -5.64 0.40 -14.76
CA MET A 93 -5.16 -0.72 -13.96
C MET A 93 -6.32 -1.68 -13.71
N ALA A 94 -6.14 -2.94 -14.09
CA ALA A 94 -7.02 -4.02 -13.66
C ALA A 94 -6.76 -4.35 -12.19
N ILE A 95 -7.81 -4.65 -11.44
CA ILE A 95 -7.74 -4.99 -10.03
C ILE A 95 -8.70 -6.12 -9.69
N SER A 96 -8.26 -7.03 -8.83
CA SER A 96 -9.03 -8.20 -8.37
C SER A 96 -9.03 -8.29 -6.85
N ASN A 97 -10.07 -8.93 -6.31
CA ASN A 97 -10.25 -9.23 -4.88
C ASN A 97 -10.17 -7.99 -3.97
N MET A 98 -10.74 -6.87 -4.43
CA MET A 98 -10.83 -5.64 -3.65
C MET A 98 -12.13 -4.90 -3.92
N VAL A 99 -12.84 -4.53 -2.85
CA VAL A 99 -13.98 -3.61 -2.90
C VAL A 99 -13.43 -2.18 -2.93
N THR A 100 -13.19 -1.70 -4.15
CA THR A 100 -12.56 -0.40 -4.44
C THR A 100 -13.52 0.78 -4.26
N GLY A 101 -12.98 1.99 -4.23
CA GLY A 101 -13.75 3.23 -4.06
C GLY A 101 -14.02 3.64 -2.62
N ASN A 102 -13.40 2.95 -1.66
CA ASN A 102 -13.54 3.25 -0.24
C ASN A 102 -12.31 4.04 0.22
N PHE A 103 -12.34 5.34 -0.07
CA PHE A 103 -11.33 6.31 0.37
C PHE A 103 -11.84 7.09 1.58
N VAL A 104 -11.12 6.99 2.69
CA VAL A 104 -11.38 7.76 3.92
C VAL A 104 -10.49 9.00 3.94
N ASN A 105 -10.91 10.08 4.60
CA ASN A 105 -10.17 11.36 4.59
C ASN A 105 -8.75 11.23 5.18
N ALA A 106 -7.73 11.38 4.32
CA ALA A 106 -6.31 11.30 4.69
C ALA A 106 -5.81 12.42 5.62
N ASN A 107 -6.57 13.50 5.80
CA ASN A 107 -6.18 14.61 6.67
C ASN A 107 -6.73 14.47 8.10
N ALA A 108 -7.75 13.61 8.30
CA ALA A 108 -8.45 13.48 9.58
C ALA A 108 -8.54 12.05 10.11
N ASN A 109 -8.32 11.05 9.26
CA ASN A 109 -8.50 9.63 9.60
C ASN A 109 -7.38 8.74 9.04
N TYR A 110 -6.19 9.28 8.84
CA TYR A 110 -5.01 8.56 8.37
C TYR A 110 -4.58 7.46 9.35
N TYR A 111 -4.59 6.21 8.90
CA TYR A 111 -4.37 5.01 9.70
C TYR A 111 -5.22 4.92 10.99
N ALA A 112 -6.37 5.60 11.01
CA ALA A 112 -7.20 5.74 12.22
C ALA A 112 -8.17 4.57 12.45
N ALA A 113 -8.22 3.59 11.53
CA ALA A 113 -9.07 2.41 11.70
C ALA A 113 -8.40 1.15 11.14
N PRO A 114 -8.69 -0.03 11.72
CA PRO A 114 -8.16 -1.30 11.24
C PRO A 114 -8.62 -1.60 9.80
N CYS A 115 -7.87 -2.42 9.07
CA CYS A 115 -8.27 -2.91 7.76
C CYS A 115 -9.55 -3.75 7.86
N GLN A 116 -10.49 -3.54 6.94
CA GLN A 116 -11.82 -4.16 6.94
C GLN A 116 -12.05 -4.98 5.68
N VAL A 117 -12.98 -5.92 5.77
CA VAL A 117 -13.44 -6.76 4.67
C VAL A 117 -14.95 -6.72 4.57
N ASP A 118 -15.50 -7.01 3.39
CA ASP A 118 -16.93 -7.20 3.20
C ASP A 118 -17.40 -8.57 3.72
N GLY A 119 -18.68 -8.88 3.51
CA GLY A 119 -19.27 -10.17 3.92
C GLY A 119 -18.65 -11.40 3.26
N SER A 120 -17.90 -11.24 2.17
CA SER A 120 -17.19 -12.32 1.47
C SER A 120 -15.74 -12.49 1.92
N GLY A 121 -15.24 -11.62 2.81
CA GLY A 121 -13.83 -11.59 3.20
C GLY A 121 -12.94 -10.81 2.23
N THR A 122 -13.51 -10.10 1.26
CA THR A 122 -12.78 -9.26 0.30
C THR A 122 -12.45 -7.91 0.93
N VAL A 123 -11.20 -7.45 0.78
CA VAL A 123 -10.75 -6.19 1.43
C VAL A 123 -11.50 -4.97 0.92
N ILE A 124 -11.83 -4.05 1.82
CA ILE A 124 -12.48 -2.76 1.52
C ILE A 124 -11.43 -1.65 1.54
N GLY A 125 -11.24 -0.99 0.41
CA GLY A 125 -10.27 0.10 0.32
C GLY A 125 -10.25 0.85 -1.00
N HIS A 126 -9.09 1.41 -1.34
CA HIS A 126 -8.86 2.15 -2.56
C HIS A 126 -7.42 1.96 -3.06
N SER A 127 -7.13 2.48 -4.25
CA SER A 127 -5.80 2.39 -4.85
C SER A 127 -5.25 3.77 -5.15
N HIS A 128 -3.96 3.85 -5.42
CA HIS A 128 -3.30 5.04 -5.94
C HIS A 128 -2.45 4.69 -7.15
N ILE A 129 -2.13 5.72 -7.93
CA ILE A 129 -1.13 5.67 -8.98
C ILE A 129 -0.07 6.70 -8.65
N VAL A 130 1.20 6.30 -8.71
CA VAL A 130 2.36 7.18 -8.60
C VAL A 130 3.21 7.03 -9.84
N VAL A 131 3.64 8.15 -10.42
CA VAL A 131 4.56 8.17 -11.55
C VAL A 131 5.82 8.92 -11.13
N GLU A 132 6.96 8.27 -11.25
CA GLU A 132 8.26 8.83 -10.91
C GLU A 132 9.14 8.87 -12.15
N GLU A 133 9.83 10.00 -12.34
CA GLU A 133 10.84 10.14 -13.38
C GLU A 133 12.09 9.32 -13.04
N MET A 134 12.69 8.72 -14.06
CA MET A 134 13.91 7.93 -13.99
C MET A 134 14.93 8.47 -14.99
N THR A 135 16.21 8.27 -14.69
CA THR A 135 17.31 8.65 -15.57
C THR A 135 17.46 7.72 -16.77
N SER A 136 17.07 6.44 -16.63
CA SER A 136 17.00 5.46 -17.72
C SER A 136 16.16 4.24 -17.33
N LEU A 137 15.77 3.41 -18.30
CA LEU A 137 15.06 2.14 -18.06
C LEU A 137 15.89 1.12 -17.26
N THR A 138 17.21 1.28 -17.24
CA THR A 138 18.15 0.41 -16.54
C THR A 138 18.72 1.05 -15.28
N GLN A 139 18.12 2.15 -14.80
CA GLN A 139 18.54 2.80 -13.56
C GLN A 139 18.49 1.81 -12.39
N THR A 140 19.61 1.69 -11.69
CA THR A 140 19.74 0.91 -10.44
C THR A 140 19.81 1.78 -9.19
N ALA A 141 20.05 3.08 -9.35
CA ALA A 141 19.98 4.04 -8.26
C ALA A 141 18.53 4.18 -7.77
N VAL A 142 18.34 4.32 -6.45
CA VAL A 142 17.02 4.56 -5.87
C VAL A 142 16.44 5.91 -6.32
N THR A 143 15.12 5.98 -6.50
CA THR A 143 14.44 7.27 -6.72
C THR A 143 14.29 8.02 -5.40
N ASN A 144 13.96 9.31 -5.48
CA ASN A 144 13.60 10.11 -4.31
C ASN A 144 12.08 9.97 -4.04
N PRO A 145 11.64 9.35 -2.93
CA PRO A 145 10.22 9.12 -2.66
C PRO A 145 9.42 10.41 -2.38
N ASN A 146 10.06 11.58 -2.25
CA ASN A 146 9.40 12.88 -2.11
C ASN A 146 9.12 13.56 -3.46
N VAL A 147 9.56 12.97 -4.57
CA VAL A 147 9.46 13.56 -5.91
C VAL A 147 8.69 12.61 -6.82
N PHE A 148 7.58 13.07 -7.37
CA PHE A 148 6.78 12.35 -8.35
C PHE A 148 6.33 13.31 -9.45
N ALA A 149 6.23 12.81 -10.68
CA ALA A 149 5.69 13.54 -11.82
C ALA A 149 4.16 13.54 -11.84
N PHE A 150 3.53 12.51 -11.25
CA PHE A 150 2.08 12.42 -11.10
C PHE A 150 1.71 11.56 -9.90
N PHE A 151 0.68 11.96 -9.16
CA PHE A 151 0.07 11.18 -8.08
C PHE A 151 -1.45 11.29 -8.17
N LYS A 152 -2.16 10.17 -8.02
CA LYS A 152 -3.61 10.16 -7.96
C LYS A 152 -4.16 9.07 -7.05
N GLY A 153 -5.03 9.46 -6.12
CA GLY A 153 -5.94 8.53 -5.44
C GLY A 153 -7.10 8.12 -6.37
N LEU A 154 -7.32 6.81 -6.47
CA LEU A 154 -8.40 6.18 -7.24
C LEU A 154 -9.58 5.92 -6.30
N ASN A 155 -10.35 6.98 -6.05
CA ASN A 155 -11.39 7.01 -5.02
C ASN A 155 -12.77 6.49 -5.49
N ALA A 156 -12.90 6.10 -6.76
CA ALA A 156 -14.11 5.52 -7.30
C ALA A 156 -14.04 3.99 -7.33
N ALA A 157 -15.20 3.34 -7.33
CA ALA A 157 -15.27 1.90 -7.56
C ALA A 157 -14.76 1.55 -8.96
N ALA A 158 -14.11 0.40 -9.08
CA ALA A 158 -13.65 -0.11 -10.36
C ALA A 158 -14.84 -0.41 -11.29
N VAL A 159 -14.71 0.00 -12.56
CA VAL A 159 -15.70 -0.27 -13.60
C VAL A 159 -15.18 -1.40 -14.47
N GLY A 160 -15.91 -2.53 -14.51
CA GLY A 160 -15.45 -3.72 -15.24
C GLY A 160 -14.12 -4.28 -14.74
N GLY A 161 -13.86 -4.15 -13.43
CA GLY A 161 -12.60 -4.59 -12.80
C GLY A 161 -11.41 -3.66 -13.08
N GLN A 162 -11.63 -2.44 -13.56
CA GLN A 162 -10.57 -1.49 -13.88
C GLN A 162 -10.72 -0.16 -13.14
N LEU A 163 -9.60 0.38 -12.70
CA LEU A 163 -9.43 1.73 -12.17
C LEU A 163 -8.64 2.56 -13.18
N SER A 164 -8.98 3.83 -13.33
CA SER A 164 -8.33 4.70 -14.31
C SER A 164 -8.10 6.12 -13.80
N ALA A 165 -7.02 6.74 -14.28
CA ALA A 165 -6.74 8.16 -14.08
C ALA A 165 -6.18 8.78 -15.36
N THR A 166 -6.70 9.95 -15.72
CA THR A 166 -6.12 10.76 -16.79
C THR A 166 -4.96 11.60 -16.26
N VAL A 167 -3.81 11.52 -16.93
CA VAL A 167 -2.67 12.42 -16.72
C VAL A 167 -2.89 13.64 -17.63
N ALA A 168 -3.63 14.63 -17.11
CA ALA A 168 -3.94 15.85 -17.86
C ALA A 168 -2.67 16.68 -18.08
N GLY A 169 -2.47 17.17 -19.30
CA GLY A 169 -1.23 17.81 -19.74
C GLY A 169 -0.10 16.83 -20.08
N GLY A 170 -0.27 15.53 -19.82
CA GLY A 170 0.76 14.52 -20.05
C GLY A 170 1.97 14.65 -19.13
N LEU A 171 3.09 14.09 -19.59
CA LEU A 171 4.39 14.15 -18.92
C LEU A 171 5.43 14.75 -19.86
N ALA A 172 6.49 15.35 -19.32
CA ALA A 172 7.63 15.79 -20.11
C ALA A 172 8.35 14.58 -20.73
N ALA A 173 9.12 14.79 -21.81
CA ALA A 173 9.90 13.72 -22.41
C ALA A 173 10.91 13.14 -21.40
N GLY A 174 11.01 11.82 -21.31
CA GLY A 174 11.82 11.14 -20.30
C GLY A 174 11.47 9.66 -20.14
N VAL A 175 12.06 9.01 -19.14
CA VAL A 175 11.73 7.63 -18.74
C VAL A 175 11.02 7.69 -17.40
N TYR A 176 9.96 6.90 -17.23
CA TYR A 176 9.16 6.92 -16.02
C TYR A 176 8.84 5.51 -15.55
N ARG A 177 8.72 5.35 -14.23
CA ARG A 177 8.04 4.20 -13.62
C ARG A 177 6.66 4.60 -13.13
N ILE A 178 5.69 3.71 -13.32
CA ILE A 178 4.32 3.86 -12.85
C ILE A 178 4.04 2.73 -11.87
N ALA A 179 3.70 3.08 -10.64
CA ALA A 179 3.45 2.18 -9.53
C ALA A 179 2.00 2.29 -9.05
N SER A 180 1.44 1.18 -8.59
CA SER A 180 0.21 1.22 -7.77
C SER A 180 0.52 1.31 -6.29
N ILE A 181 -0.46 1.77 -5.51
CA ILE A 181 -0.49 1.61 -4.05
C ILE A 181 -1.89 1.13 -3.66
N ASN A 182 -2.05 -0.15 -3.37
CA ASN A 182 -3.30 -0.76 -2.95
C ASN A 182 -3.42 -0.80 -1.43
N THR A 183 -4.45 -0.11 -0.90
CA THR A 183 -4.56 0.15 0.54
C THR A 183 -5.94 -0.22 1.07
N CYS A 184 -6.03 -0.48 2.37
CA CYS A 184 -7.30 -0.48 3.05
C CYS A 184 -7.86 0.96 3.13
N SER A 185 -9.13 1.11 3.52
CA SER A 185 -9.83 2.39 3.48
C SER A 185 -9.12 3.56 4.18
N ASN A 186 -8.41 3.29 5.29
CA ASN A 186 -7.66 4.28 6.06
C ASN A 186 -6.17 4.38 5.66
N HIS A 187 -5.82 3.95 4.45
CA HIS A 187 -4.52 4.05 3.78
C HIS A 187 -3.45 3.04 4.16
N GLN A 188 -3.66 2.21 5.19
CA GLN A 188 -2.70 1.17 5.52
C GLN A 188 -2.53 0.18 4.35
N PRO A 189 -1.30 -0.31 4.10
CA PRO A 189 -1.07 -1.36 3.11
C PRO A 189 -1.95 -2.59 3.39
N VAL A 190 -2.41 -3.27 2.33
CA VAL A 190 -3.15 -4.52 2.46
C VAL A 190 -2.19 -5.65 2.87
N MET A 191 -2.50 -6.33 3.97
CA MET A 191 -1.68 -7.43 4.50
C MET A 191 -2.26 -8.79 4.11
N MET A 192 -1.41 -9.70 3.60
CA MET A 192 -1.80 -11.05 3.16
C MET A 192 -1.47 -12.12 4.22
N ALA A 193 -2.20 -13.24 4.19
CA ALA A 193 -2.12 -14.29 5.21
C ALA A 193 -0.83 -15.12 5.23
N VAL A 194 -0.01 -15.03 4.19
CA VAL A 194 1.27 -15.74 4.08
C VAL A 194 2.31 -14.78 3.51
N ALA A 195 3.59 -15.03 3.80
CA ALA A 195 4.69 -14.24 3.24
C ALA A 195 5.01 -14.61 1.78
N GLN A 196 4.75 -15.86 1.37
CA GLN A 196 5.00 -16.34 0.01
C GLN A 196 3.77 -16.07 -0.89
N HIS A 197 3.68 -14.85 -1.42
CA HIS A 197 2.62 -14.43 -2.33
C HIS A 197 3.15 -13.49 -3.42
N GLY A 198 2.35 -13.27 -4.47
CA GLY A 198 2.65 -12.27 -5.50
C GLY A 198 2.52 -10.84 -4.95
N SER A 199 3.17 -9.87 -5.61
CA SER A 199 3.08 -8.46 -5.20
C SER A 199 1.63 -7.99 -5.21
N VAL A 200 1.26 -7.26 -4.15
CA VAL A 200 -0.06 -6.61 -4.05
C VAL A 200 -0.15 -5.45 -5.04
N ASP A 201 0.98 -4.78 -5.28
CA ASP A 201 1.12 -3.67 -6.20
C ASP A 201 1.74 -4.10 -7.54
N ASP A 202 1.44 -3.36 -8.60
CA ASP A 202 2.09 -3.50 -9.90
C ASP A 202 3.05 -2.35 -10.20
N MET A 203 4.00 -2.61 -11.09
CA MET A 203 4.95 -1.63 -11.58
C MET A 203 5.16 -1.84 -13.08
N ILE A 204 5.15 -0.74 -13.84
CA ILE A 204 5.56 -0.71 -15.24
C ILE A 204 6.51 0.46 -15.49
N TYR A 205 7.23 0.39 -16.60
CA TYR A 205 8.14 1.43 -17.07
C TYR A 205 7.67 1.92 -18.43
N ILE A 206 7.78 3.21 -18.71
CA ILE A 206 7.42 3.79 -19.99
C ILE A 206 8.46 4.80 -20.45
N THR A 207 8.49 5.07 -21.75
CA THR A 207 9.19 6.22 -22.33
C THR A 207 8.18 7.26 -22.77
N VAL A 208 8.47 8.53 -22.50
CA VAL A 208 7.68 9.67 -22.97
C VAL A 208 8.52 10.45 -23.97
N LYS A 209 8.01 10.67 -25.19
CA LYS A 209 8.72 11.44 -26.24
C LYS A 209 7.78 11.99 -27.30
#